data_AF-A0A564U9I6-F1
#
_entry.id   AF-A0A564U9I6-F1
#
_cell.length_a   1.000
_cell.length_b   1.000
_cell.length_c   1.000
_cell.angle_alpha   90.00
_cell.angle_beta   90.00
_cell.angle_gamma   90.00
#
_symmetry.space_group_name_H-M   'P 1'
#
loop_
_entity.id
_entity.type
_entity.pdbx_description
1 polymer ?
#
loop_
_entity_poly.entity_id
_entity_poly.type
_entity_poly.pdbx_seq_one_letter_code
_entity_poly.pdbx_strand_id
1 'polypeptide(L)'
;MSKKIPFTEEQLRVLELNPYTYSVSSNRITFTLEFKKFFVDQIRTHRKTTPEVLKAAGYDPSWFAQGCKSSLRRRILDEADSERGLRPPRGLSTEQQLAAFEAKDLSAQKTDASIKELQERIVYLEKQVEFLKKISNIVTNPKLQ
;
A
#
# COMPACT_ATOMS: atom_id res chain seq x y z
N MET A 1 -21.80 13.86 6.37
CA MET A 1 -20.39 13.41 6.24
C MET A 1 -19.70 14.27 5.20
N SER A 2 -18.84 15.22 5.59
CA SER A 2 -18.12 16.05 4.62
C SER A 2 -17.16 15.20 3.78
N LYS A 3 -17.23 15.31 2.45
CA LYS A 3 -16.33 14.59 1.54
C LYS A 3 -14.89 15.05 1.80
N LYS A 4 -13.99 14.11 2.08
CA LYS A 4 -12.55 14.39 2.12
C LYS A 4 -12.08 14.63 0.69
N ILE A 5 -11.40 15.73 0.45
CA ILE A 5 -10.79 16.01 -0.84
C ILE A 5 -9.52 15.17 -0.91
N PRO A 6 -9.37 14.29 -1.91
CA PRO A 6 -8.14 13.51 -2.07
C PRO A 6 -6.98 14.43 -2.49
N PHE A 7 -5.77 14.05 -2.09
CA PHE A 7 -4.55 14.67 -2.57
C PHE A 7 -4.35 14.39 -4.06
N THR A 8 -3.83 15.37 -4.79
CA THR A 8 -3.40 15.17 -6.19
C THR A 8 -2.11 14.36 -6.24
N GLU A 9 -1.78 13.82 -7.40
CA GLU A 9 -0.55 13.05 -7.62
C GLU A 9 0.71 13.87 -7.27
N GLU A 10 0.72 15.16 -7.63
CA GLU A 10 1.81 16.08 -7.33
C GLU A 10 1.93 16.32 -5.82
N GLN A 11 0.80 16.48 -5.13
CA GLN A 11 0.78 16.63 -3.67
C GLN A 11 1.28 15.36 -2.99
N LEU A 12 0.89 14.17 -3.46
CA LEU A 12 1.36 12.90 -2.92
C LEU A 12 2.88 12.78 -2.99
N ARG A 13 3.49 13.11 -4.14
CA ARG A 13 4.95 13.09 -4.31
C ARG A 13 5.66 14.05 -3.37
N VAL A 14 5.15 15.28 -3.22
CA VAL A 14 5.74 16.26 -2.29
C VAL A 14 5.61 15.79 -0.84
N LEU A 15 4.45 15.22 -0.47
CA LEU A 15 4.24 14.68 0.87
C LEU A 15 5.16 13.49 1.14
N GLU A 16 5.36 12.61 0.17
CA GLU A 16 6.21 11.41 0.29
C GLU A 16 7.69 11.75 0.48
N LEU A 17 8.20 12.78 -0.20
CA LEU A 17 9.59 13.22 -0.06
C LEU A 17 9.89 13.92 1.28
N ASN A 18 8.87 14.25 2.07
CA ASN A 18 9.07 14.95 3.34
C ASN A 18 9.55 13.96 4.43
N PRO A 19 10.67 14.22 5.13
CA PRO A 19 11.21 13.33 6.16
C PRO A 19 10.29 13.14 7.38
N TYR A 20 9.30 14.01 7.55
CA TYR A 20 8.27 13.89 8.58
C TYR A 20 7.08 13.02 8.16
N THR A 21 7.04 12.55 6.92
CA THR A 21 6.04 11.64 6.40
C THR A 21 6.50 10.20 6.52
N TYR A 22 5.68 9.37 7.16
CA TYR A 22 5.92 7.93 7.29
C TYR A 22 5.27 7.13 6.16
N SER A 23 4.03 7.49 5.83
CA SER A 23 3.33 6.95 4.66
C SER A 23 2.25 7.90 4.20
N VAL A 24 1.97 7.88 2.89
CA VAL A 24 0.93 8.71 2.30
C VAL A 24 0.08 7.89 1.32
N SER A 25 -1.19 8.25 1.25
CA SER A 25 -2.20 7.69 0.36
C SER A 25 -3.17 8.81 0.01
N SER A 26 -4.00 8.60 -1.03
CA SER A 26 -4.88 9.65 -1.60
C SER A 26 -5.69 10.43 -0.57
N ASN A 27 -6.08 9.81 0.56
CA ASN A 27 -6.91 10.46 1.58
C ASN A 27 -6.30 10.45 2.99
N ARG A 28 -5.06 9.98 3.14
CA ARG A 28 -4.45 9.78 4.46
C ARG A 28 -2.95 9.94 4.41
N ILE A 29 -2.45 10.76 5.33
CA ILE A 29 -1.04 10.87 5.67
C ILE A 29 -0.81 10.29 7.07
N THR A 30 0.31 9.62 7.22
CA THR A 30 0.83 9.11 8.49
C THR A 30 2.16 9.79 8.76
N PHE A 31 2.31 10.41 9.92
CA PHE A 31 3.52 11.15 10.28
C PHE A 31 4.51 10.30 11.06
N THR A 32 5.80 10.57 10.93
CA THR A 32 6.87 9.88 11.68
C THR A 32 6.83 10.20 13.17
N LEU A 33 7.53 9.41 13.97
CA LEU A 33 7.71 9.70 15.39
C LEU A 33 8.42 11.05 15.61
N GLU A 34 9.42 11.34 14.78
CA GLU A 34 10.17 12.60 14.85
C GLU A 34 9.29 13.82 14.59
N PHE A 35 8.35 13.73 13.65
CA PHE A 35 7.34 14.78 13.47
C PHE A 35 6.52 14.99 14.73
N LYS A 36 6.06 13.92 15.38
CA LYS A 36 5.24 14.05 16.59
C LYS A 36 6.02 14.73 17.72
N LYS A 37 7.29 14.37 17.91
CA LYS A 37 8.16 15.01 18.92
C LYS A 37 8.34 16.50 18.62
N PHE A 38 8.71 16.83 17.39
CA PHE A 38 8.82 18.20 16.90
C PHE A 38 7.50 18.96 17.12
N PHE A 39 6.38 18.34 16.79
CA PHE A 39 5.05 18.96 16.92
C PHE A 39 4.74 19.32 18.37
N VAL A 40 4.96 18.41 19.32
CA VAL A 40 4.71 18.65 20.74
C VAL A 40 5.58 19.80 21.26
N ASP A 41 6.87 19.81 20.93
CA ASP A 41 7.79 20.89 21.32
C ASP A 41 7.33 22.25 20.77
N GLN A 42 7.03 22.34 19.48
CA GLN A 42 6.60 23.59 18.87
C GLN A 42 5.29 24.14 19.47
N ILE A 43 4.36 23.27 19.86
CA ILE A 43 3.12 23.67 20.52
C ILE A 43 3.35 24.08 21.99
N ARG A 44 4.13 23.31 22.74
CA ARG A 44 4.29 23.49 24.20
C ARG A 44 5.31 24.57 24.53
N THR A 45 6.47 24.54 23.91
CA THR A 45 7.59 25.45 24.15
C THR A 45 7.37 26.77 23.42
N HIS A 46 7.03 26.70 22.13
CA HIS A 46 6.98 27.88 21.25
C HIS A 46 5.57 28.43 21.02
N ARG A 47 4.54 27.84 21.65
CA ARG A 47 3.13 28.27 21.56
C ARG A 47 2.58 28.42 20.14
N LYS A 48 3.15 27.69 19.17
CA LYS A 48 2.72 27.75 17.77
C LYS A 48 1.32 27.14 17.58
N THR A 49 0.68 27.52 16.49
CA THR A 49 -0.57 26.94 15.99
C THR A 49 -0.28 25.74 15.08
N THR A 50 -1.27 24.85 14.89
CA THR A 50 -1.10 23.67 14.02
C THR A 50 -0.66 24.04 12.58
N PRO A 51 -1.22 25.07 11.93
CA PRO A 51 -0.74 25.50 10.62
C PRO A 51 0.73 25.95 10.62
N GLU A 52 1.18 26.67 11.64
CA GLU A 52 2.57 27.13 11.73
C GLU A 52 3.55 25.98 11.91
N VAL A 53 3.19 24.98 12.71
CA VAL A 53 4.01 23.78 12.90
C VAL A 53 4.07 22.95 11.61
N LEU A 54 2.95 22.78 10.90
CA LEU A 54 2.92 22.11 9.60
C LEU A 54 3.82 22.83 8.60
N LYS A 55 3.74 24.16 8.53
CA LYS A 55 4.59 24.98 7.66
C LYS A 55 6.07 24.85 8.02
N ALA A 56 6.41 24.87 9.31
CA ALA A 56 7.78 24.69 9.78
C ALA A 56 8.33 23.29 9.49
N ALA A 57 7.46 22.28 9.45
CA ALA A 57 7.78 20.91 9.06
C ALA A 57 7.79 20.69 7.53
N GLY A 58 7.67 21.75 6.71
CA GLY A 58 7.72 21.66 5.25
C GLY A 58 6.42 21.18 4.59
N TYR A 59 5.29 21.25 5.28
CA TYR A 59 3.97 20.98 4.71
C TYR A 59 3.22 22.26 4.37
N ASP A 60 2.44 22.26 3.29
CA ASP A 60 1.46 23.32 3.05
C ASP A 60 0.21 23.09 3.93
N PRO A 61 -0.09 23.99 4.90
CA PRO A 61 -1.26 23.85 5.75
C PRO A 61 -2.59 23.92 4.99
N SER A 62 -2.62 24.48 3.77
CA SER A 62 -3.81 24.58 2.93
C SER A 62 -4.34 23.22 2.49
N TRP A 63 -3.46 22.22 2.35
CA TRP A 63 -3.83 20.85 1.97
C TRP A 63 -4.58 20.09 3.07
N PHE A 64 -4.58 20.62 4.30
CA PHE A 64 -5.24 20.03 5.45
C PHE A 64 -6.53 20.78 5.77
N ALA A 65 -7.68 20.11 5.77
CA ALA A 65 -8.92 20.70 6.26
C ALA A 65 -8.81 21.13 7.73
N GLN A 66 -9.56 22.15 8.17
CA GLN A 66 -9.51 22.64 9.55
C GLN A 66 -9.82 21.55 10.58
N GLY A 67 -10.84 20.72 10.34
CA GLY A 67 -11.15 19.57 11.21
C GLY A 67 -10.02 18.54 11.29
N CYS A 68 -9.23 18.37 10.22
CA CYS A 68 -8.06 17.51 10.22
C CYS A 68 -6.96 18.08 11.14
N LYS A 69 -6.69 19.39 11.03
CA LYS A 69 -5.70 20.10 11.85
C LYS A 69 -6.05 20.06 13.35
N SER A 70 -7.30 20.32 13.71
CA SER A 70 -7.77 20.22 15.10
C SER A 70 -7.66 18.78 15.63
N SER A 71 -8.08 17.80 14.83
CA SER A 71 -8.00 16.38 15.21
C SER A 71 -6.56 15.87 15.30
N LEU A 72 -5.65 16.40 14.48
CA LEU A 72 -4.22 16.09 14.53
C LEU A 72 -3.62 16.59 15.84
N ARG A 73 -3.82 17.88 16.16
CA ARG A 73 -3.34 18.50 17.39
C ARG A 73 -3.79 17.71 18.61
N ARG A 74 -5.10 17.47 18.72
CA ARG A 74 -5.68 16.74 19.85
C ARG A 74 -5.04 15.35 19.98
N ARG A 75 -5.02 14.56 18.91
CA ARG A 75 -4.47 13.19 18.96
C ARG A 75 -2.99 13.13 19.35
N ILE A 76 -2.15 14.03 18.84
CA ILE A 76 -0.72 14.04 19.17
C ILE A 76 -0.50 14.44 20.63
N LEU A 77 -1.22 15.45 21.12
CA LEU A 77 -1.11 15.88 22.52
C LEU A 77 -1.65 14.81 23.48
N ASP A 78 -2.83 14.25 23.21
CA ASP A 78 -3.40 13.13 23.99
C ASP A 78 -2.44 11.93 24.03
N GLU A 79 -1.78 11.61 22.91
CA GLU A 79 -0.79 10.54 22.85
C GLU A 79 0.47 10.87 23.68
N ALA A 80 0.95 12.12 23.63
CA ALA A 80 2.09 12.58 24.40
C ALA A 80 1.84 12.58 25.91
N ASP A 81 0.60 12.87 26.33
CA ASP A 81 0.18 12.90 27.74
C ASP A 81 -0.22 11.52 28.28
N SER A 82 -0.32 10.51 27.41
CA SER A 82 -0.61 9.14 27.83
C SER A 82 0.59 8.50 28.55
N GLU A 83 0.34 7.54 29.44
CA GLU A 83 1.39 6.79 30.16
C GLU A 83 2.43 6.15 29.24
N ARG A 84 2.02 5.77 28.01
CA ARG A 84 2.91 5.16 27.01
C ARG A 84 3.69 6.18 26.19
N GLY A 85 3.32 7.46 26.22
CA GLY A 85 3.91 8.54 25.45
C GLY A 85 3.76 8.41 23.92
N LEU A 86 4.51 9.25 23.20
CA LEU A 86 4.57 9.26 21.74
C LEU A 86 5.15 7.96 21.18
N ARG A 87 4.43 7.35 20.24
CA ARG A 87 4.83 6.07 19.62
C ARG A 87 5.03 6.20 18.11
N PRO A 88 5.91 5.37 17.52
CA PRO A 88 6.03 5.30 16.08
C PRO A 88 4.73 4.80 15.44
N PRO A 89 4.46 5.15 14.18
CA PRO A 89 3.32 4.61 13.43
C PRO A 89 3.34 3.08 13.39
N ARG A 90 2.13 2.48 13.36
CA ARG A 90 1.97 1.05 13.12
C ARG A 90 1.88 0.77 11.62
N GLY A 91 2.39 -0.38 11.19
CA GLY A 91 2.39 -0.80 9.79
C GLY A 91 3.74 -0.60 9.13
N LEU A 92 3.78 -0.70 7.80
CA LEU A 92 4.97 -0.46 6.97
C LEU A 92 4.92 0.98 6.44
N SER A 93 6.08 1.64 6.35
CA SER A 93 6.23 2.92 5.62
C SER A 93 5.98 2.73 4.13
N THR A 94 5.85 3.80 3.34
CA THR A 94 5.67 3.62 1.88
C THR A 94 6.84 2.87 1.26
N GLU A 95 8.08 3.23 1.63
CA GLU A 95 9.29 2.52 1.20
C GLU A 95 9.28 1.04 1.57
N GLN A 96 8.87 0.72 2.81
CA GLN A 96 8.77 -0.66 3.26
C GLN A 96 7.66 -1.44 2.55
N GLN A 97 6.59 -0.77 2.13
CA GLN A 97 5.54 -1.39 1.32
C GLN A 97 6.04 -1.69 -0.09
N LEU A 98 6.79 -0.79 -0.70
CA LEU A 98 7.43 -1.00 -2.00
C LEU A 98 8.45 -2.14 -1.93
N ALA A 99 9.34 -2.12 -0.95
CA ALA A 99 10.31 -3.19 -0.75
C ALA A 99 9.63 -4.54 -0.46
N ALA A 100 8.55 -4.56 0.34
CA ALA A 100 7.79 -5.78 0.58
C ALA A 100 7.05 -6.27 -0.67
N PHE A 101 6.65 -5.37 -1.58
CA PHE A 101 6.05 -5.71 -2.86
C PHE A 101 7.09 -6.25 -3.85
N GLU A 102 8.28 -5.63 -3.92
CA GLU A 102 9.40 -6.08 -4.75
C GLU A 102 9.97 -7.42 -4.27
N ALA A 103 10.11 -7.59 -2.95
CA ALA A 103 10.51 -8.85 -2.33
C ALA A 103 9.42 -9.94 -2.43
N LYS A 104 8.20 -9.57 -2.80
CA LYS A 104 7.13 -10.53 -3.06
C LYS A 104 7.39 -11.17 -4.41
N ASP A 105 8.16 -12.25 -4.38
CA ASP A 105 8.49 -13.01 -5.56
C ASP A 105 7.21 -13.56 -6.19
N LEU A 106 6.79 -12.95 -7.31
CA LEU A 106 5.66 -13.39 -8.12
C LEU A 106 5.89 -14.81 -8.68
N SER A 107 7.15 -15.31 -8.67
CA SER A 107 7.46 -16.70 -9.00
C SER A 107 6.83 -17.68 -7.99
N ALA A 108 6.78 -17.33 -6.71
CA ALA A 108 6.13 -18.14 -5.66
C ALA A 108 4.60 -18.12 -5.74
N GLN A 109 4.01 -17.13 -6.44
CA GLN A 109 2.58 -17.09 -6.74
C GLN A 109 2.17 -17.97 -7.93
N LYS A 110 3.10 -18.40 -8.79
CA LYS A 110 2.88 -19.59 -9.62
C LYS A 110 2.97 -20.80 -8.70
N THR A 111 1.91 -21.05 -7.94
CA THR A 111 1.88 -22.20 -7.04
C THR A 111 2.20 -23.47 -7.84
N ASP A 112 2.96 -24.39 -7.25
CA ASP A 112 3.16 -25.73 -7.82
C ASP A 112 1.81 -26.38 -8.19
N ALA A 113 0.74 -26.02 -7.46
CA ALA A 113 -0.63 -26.40 -7.79
C ALA A 113 -1.10 -25.91 -9.17
N SER A 114 -0.85 -24.65 -9.53
CA SER A 114 -1.19 -24.10 -10.85
C SER A 114 -0.35 -24.73 -11.97
N ILE A 115 0.93 -25.03 -11.71
CA ILE A 115 1.80 -25.72 -12.68
C ILE A 115 1.32 -27.15 -12.89
N LYS A 116 0.96 -27.85 -11.80
CA LYS A 116 0.46 -29.22 -11.83
C LYS A 116 -0.89 -29.33 -12.56
N GLU A 117 -1.83 -28.41 -12.31
CA GLU A 117 -3.12 -28.36 -13.00
C GLU A 117 -2.94 -28.19 -14.52
N LEU A 118 -2.02 -27.30 -14.93
CA LEU A 118 -1.69 -27.10 -16.35
C LEU A 118 -1.04 -28.35 -16.97
N GLN A 119 -0.15 -29.03 -16.25
CA GLN A 119 0.44 -30.30 -16.70
C GLN A 119 -0.60 -31.41 -16.87
N GLU A 120 -1.51 -31.56 -15.92
CA GLU A 120 -2.61 -32.53 -16.01
C GLU A 120 -3.52 -32.22 -17.21
N ARG A 121 -3.76 -30.94 -17.49
CA ARG A 121 -4.55 -30.51 -18.64
C ARG A 121 -3.86 -30.77 -19.97
N ILE A 122 -2.54 -30.59 -20.06
CA ILE A 122 -1.74 -30.97 -21.24
C ILE A 122 -1.86 -32.47 -21.50
N VAL A 123 -1.64 -33.31 -20.48
CA VAL A 123 -1.74 -34.78 -20.61
C VAL A 123 -3.14 -35.21 -21.06
N TYR A 124 -4.19 -34.56 -20.52
CA TYR A 124 -5.56 -34.85 -20.93
C TYR A 124 -5.84 -34.46 -22.38
N LEU A 125 -5.32 -33.31 -22.84
CA LEU A 125 -5.44 -32.89 -24.23
C LEU A 125 -4.66 -33.81 -25.19
N GLU A 126 -3.46 -34.24 -24.82
CA GLU A 126 -2.68 -35.20 -25.61
C GLU A 126 -3.43 -36.52 -25.82
N LYS A 127 -4.05 -37.05 -24.75
CA LYS A 127 -4.89 -38.26 -24.85
C LYS A 127 -6.08 -38.07 -25.79
N GLN A 128 -6.76 -36.92 -25.73
CA GLN A 128 -7.86 -36.61 -26.64
C GLN A 128 -7.39 -36.53 -28.10
N VAL A 129 -6.25 -35.90 -28.36
CA VAL A 129 -5.66 -35.83 -29.70
C VAL A 129 -5.27 -37.21 -30.21
N GLU A 130 -4.69 -38.06 -29.36
CA GLU A 130 -4.33 -39.43 -29.74
C GLU A 130 -5.56 -40.29 -30.06
N PHE A 131 -6.64 -40.13 -29.29
CA PHE A 131 -7.92 -40.78 -29.56
C PHE A 131 -8.52 -40.32 -30.89
N LEU A 132 -8.55 -39.01 -31.14
CA LEU A 132 -9.03 -38.45 -32.41
C LEU A 132 -8.19 -38.94 -33.60
N LYS A 133 -6.87 -39.03 -33.45
CA LYS A 133 -5.97 -39.62 -34.47
C LYS A 133 -6.30 -41.09 -34.75
N LYS A 134 -6.58 -41.89 -33.71
CA LYS A 134 -6.99 -43.30 -33.86
C LYS A 134 -8.30 -43.42 -34.64
N ILE A 135 -9.33 -42.64 -34.29
CA ILE A 135 -10.60 -42.61 -35.04
C ILE A 135 -10.37 -42.17 -36.48
N SER A 136 -9.63 -41.09 -36.69
CA SER A 136 -9.36 -40.58 -38.03
C SER A 136 -8.66 -41.63 -38.89
N ASN A 137 -7.66 -42.35 -38.37
CA ASN A 137 -6.95 -43.41 -39.10
C ASN A 137 -7.87 -44.60 -39.43
N ILE A 138 -8.81 -44.96 -38.55
CA ILE A 138 -9.81 -46.00 -38.82
C ILE A 138 -10.75 -45.56 -39.95
N VAL A 139 -11.15 -44.28 -39.97
CA VAL A 139 -12.06 -43.72 -40.99
C VAL A 139 -11.35 -43.51 -42.34
N THR A 140 -10.07 -43.11 -42.36
CA THR A 140 -9.32 -42.85 -43.59
C THR A 140 -8.66 -44.09 -44.19
N ASN A 141 -8.54 -45.20 -43.46
CA ASN A 141 -7.96 -46.45 -43.96
C ASN A 141 -8.84 -47.67 -43.63
N PRO A 142 -10.00 -47.85 -44.30
CA PRO A 142 -10.87 -48.99 -44.08
C PRO A 142 -10.34 -50.20 -44.85
N LYS A 143 -9.39 -50.94 -44.29
CA LYS A 143 -9.09 -52.31 -44.75
C LYS A 143 -8.99 -53.29 -43.59
N LEU A 144 -9.96 -54.21 -43.61
CA LEU A 144 -10.04 -55.54 -43.00
C LEU A 144 -10.47 -55.61 -41.53
N GLN A 145 -11.78 -55.54 -41.31
CA GLN A 145 -12.58 -56.70 -40.87
C GLN A 145 -13.92 -56.70 -41.62
#